data_AF-A0A8C0JF93-F1
#
_entry.id   AF-A0A8C0JF93-F1
#
_cell.length_a   1.000
_cell.length_b   1.000
_cell.length_c   1.000
_cell.angle_alpha   90.00
_cell.angle_beta   90.00
_cell.angle_gamma   90.00
#
_symmetry.space_group_name_H-M   'P 1'
#
loop_
_entity.id
_entity.type
_entity.pdbx_description
1 polymer ?
#
loop_
_entity_poly.entity_id
_entity_poly.type
_entity_poly.pdbx_seq_one_letter_code
_entity_poly.pdbx_strand_id
1 'polypeptide(L)'
;MLKSGSDPVCTELYLLVPVVHPFLLLLLLLDQTSMNGTSVENFSCVIYNISFMNCTWEVGRNAPEDTRYFLFWQYSKEEDEQECPHYIGDATGRHIACSFQDVKNIKNTVYFLVNGSSNESEIQFYDEYINLYEIEKLTPPLNITVSCSEDRAECRVRWKWPQISHLEGNGDGCFEYQIDIRNKKTNVMLHLCTFNIRLK
;
A
#
# COMPACT_ATOMS: atom_id res chain seq x y z
N MET A 1 16.48 -1.02 34.03
CA MET A 1 15.83 -2.23 33.47
C MET A 1 14.38 -1.87 33.15
N LEU A 2 14.06 -1.65 31.87
CA LEU A 2 12.68 -1.44 31.44
C LEU A 2 11.99 -2.81 31.42
N LYS A 3 11.07 -3.06 32.35
CA LYS A 3 10.24 -4.28 32.33
C LYS A 3 9.14 -4.09 31.30
N SER A 4 9.24 -4.81 30.18
CA SER A 4 8.17 -4.94 29.20
C SER A 4 7.15 -5.98 29.69
N GLY A 5 5.92 -5.55 29.94
CA GLY A 5 4.78 -6.47 29.95
C GLY A 5 4.41 -6.76 28.50
N SER A 6 5.06 -7.75 27.89
CA SER A 6 4.71 -8.29 26.58
C SER A 6 3.76 -9.46 26.78
N ASP A 7 2.51 -9.34 26.38
CA ASP A 7 1.70 -10.52 26.06
C ASP A 7 2.24 -11.09 24.74
N PRO A 8 2.78 -12.31 24.70
CA PRO A 8 3.08 -12.99 23.46
C PRO A 8 1.75 -13.47 22.86
N VAL A 9 1.71 -13.68 21.55
CA VAL A 9 0.57 -14.17 20.75
C VAL A 9 -0.21 -13.03 20.04
N CYS A 10 0.47 -12.40 19.08
CA CYS A 10 -0.12 -12.35 17.73
C CYS A 10 0.28 -13.69 17.08
N THR A 11 -0.70 -14.52 16.73
CA THR A 11 -0.58 -15.97 16.42
C THR A 11 0.31 -16.26 15.21
N GLU A 12 0.86 -17.49 15.16
CA GLU A 12 1.80 -18.02 14.15
C GLU A 12 1.47 -17.69 12.68
N LEU A 13 2.53 -17.30 11.95
CA LEU A 13 2.56 -17.23 10.50
C LEU A 13 2.68 -18.65 9.92
N TYR A 14 1.58 -19.27 9.49
CA TYR A 14 1.65 -20.45 8.63
C TYR A 14 1.96 -20.02 7.20
N LEU A 15 3.17 -20.32 6.72
CA LEU A 15 3.51 -20.27 5.30
C LEU A 15 2.81 -21.43 4.58
N LEU A 16 1.64 -21.16 4.00
CA LEU A 16 1.12 -22.00 2.92
C LEU A 16 1.91 -21.68 1.67
N VAL A 17 2.96 -22.45 1.42
CA VAL A 17 3.63 -22.43 0.11
C VAL A 17 2.64 -23.03 -0.88
N PRO A 18 2.17 -22.29 -1.90
CA PRO A 18 1.32 -22.88 -2.92
C PRO A 18 2.15 -23.96 -3.63
N VAL A 19 1.70 -25.22 -3.54
CA VAL A 19 2.16 -26.26 -4.45
C VAL A 19 1.61 -25.88 -5.81
N VAL A 20 2.39 -25.11 -6.58
CA VAL A 20 2.03 -24.69 -7.92
C VAL A 20 1.88 -25.96 -8.75
N HIS A 21 0.63 -26.31 -9.06
CA HIS A 21 0.35 -27.49 -9.86
C HIS A 21 1.03 -27.30 -11.23
N PRO A 22 1.70 -28.31 -11.81
CA PRO A 22 2.43 -28.17 -13.07
C PRO A 22 1.58 -27.63 -14.24
N PHE A 23 0.25 -27.76 -14.15
CA PHE A 23 -0.73 -27.20 -15.08
C PHE A 23 -0.83 -25.66 -15.05
N LEU A 24 -0.55 -25.01 -13.91
CA LEU A 24 -0.58 -23.55 -13.79
C LEU A 24 0.63 -22.89 -14.48
N LEU A 25 1.78 -23.57 -14.47
CA LEU A 25 2.99 -23.13 -15.19
C LEU A 25 2.78 -23.12 -16.71
N LEU A 26 1.96 -24.04 -17.23
CA LEU A 26 1.65 -24.11 -18.66
C LEU A 26 0.70 -22.97 -19.10
N LEU A 27 -0.20 -22.51 -18.23
CA LEU A 27 -1.07 -21.34 -18.48
C LEU A 27 -0.26 -20.03 -18.48
N LEU A 28 0.71 -19.87 -17.58
CA LEU A 28 1.62 -18.70 -17.56
C LEU A 28 2.50 -18.61 -18.83
N LEU A 29 2.83 -19.75 -19.44
CA LEU A 29 3.61 -19.81 -20.68
C LEU A 29 2.78 -19.50 -21.94
N LEU A 30 1.46 -19.66 -21.89
CA LEU A 30 0.57 -19.26 -22.99
C LEU A 30 0.36 -17.75 -23.03
N ASP A 31 0.38 -17.08 -21.87
CA ASP A 31 0.17 -15.63 -21.76
C ASP A 31 1.38 -14.80 -22.28
N GLN A 32 2.59 -15.36 -22.19
CA GLN A 32 3.80 -14.69 -22.68
C GLN A 32 3.88 -14.57 -24.20
N THR A 33 3.03 -15.31 -24.94
CA THR A 33 3.03 -15.28 -26.41
C THR A 33 2.18 -14.14 -27.00
N SER A 34 1.53 -13.32 -26.15
CA SER A 34 0.64 -12.22 -26.56
C SER A 34 0.95 -10.89 -25.85
N MET A 35 2.21 -10.63 -25.47
CA MET A 35 2.58 -9.32 -24.90
C MET A 35 3.31 -8.47 -25.94
N ASN A 36 2.59 -7.53 -26.55
CA ASN A 36 3.18 -6.58 -27.51
C ASN A 36 4.10 -5.56 -26.82
N GLY A 37 4.14 -5.54 -25.47
CA GLY A 37 4.94 -4.63 -24.66
C GLY A 37 4.41 -3.20 -24.63
N THR A 38 3.16 -2.99 -25.06
CA THR A 38 2.50 -1.67 -25.12
C THR A 38 1.73 -1.33 -23.84
N SER A 39 1.39 -2.35 -23.04
CA SER A 39 0.76 -2.20 -21.72
C SER A 39 1.68 -1.50 -20.72
N VAL A 40 1.09 -0.89 -19.70
CA VAL A 40 1.84 -0.21 -18.64
C VAL A 40 2.69 -1.19 -17.83
N GLU A 41 3.81 -0.71 -17.30
CA GLU A 41 4.71 -1.48 -16.43
C GLU A 41 4.72 -0.88 -15.02
N ASN A 42 5.11 -1.68 -14.01
CA ASN A 42 5.27 -1.22 -12.62
C ASN A 42 4.04 -0.45 -12.06
N PHE A 43 2.83 -0.92 -12.37
CA PHE A 43 1.62 -0.37 -11.78
C PHE A 43 1.64 -0.55 -10.25
N SER A 44 1.37 0.52 -9.53
CA SER A 44 1.32 0.51 -8.06
C SER A 44 0.41 1.60 -7.55
N CYS A 45 -0.37 1.31 -6.52
CA CYS A 45 -1.19 2.27 -5.80
C CYS A 45 -0.77 2.35 -4.33
N VAL A 46 -0.91 3.53 -3.73
CA VAL A 46 -0.71 3.75 -2.29
C VAL A 46 -1.84 4.61 -1.75
N ILE A 47 -2.53 4.12 -0.73
CA ILE A 47 -3.47 4.92 0.06
C ILE A 47 -2.70 5.60 1.19
N TYR A 48 -2.97 6.89 1.41
CA TYR A 48 -2.34 7.68 2.47
C TYR A 48 -3.34 8.70 3.00
N ASN A 49 -3.04 9.24 4.19
CA ASN A 49 -3.90 10.23 4.84
C ASN A 49 -5.39 9.80 4.87
N ILE A 50 -5.64 8.52 5.20
CA ILE A 50 -6.96 7.89 5.39
C ILE A 50 -7.72 7.60 4.10
N SER A 51 -7.83 8.55 3.15
CA SER A 51 -8.71 8.38 1.98
C SER A 51 -8.09 8.83 0.65
N PHE A 52 -6.86 9.34 0.66
CA PHE A 52 -6.18 9.73 -0.58
C PHE A 52 -5.49 8.52 -1.17
N MET A 53 -5.54 8.36 -2.49
CA MET A 53 -4.84 7.28 -3.18
C MET A 53 -4.11 7.83 -4.38
N ASN A 54 -2.83 7.48 -4.51
CA ASN A 54 -2.07 7.74 -5.71
C ASN A 54 -1.72 6.42 -6.36
N CYS A 55 -2.01 6.31 -7.65
CA CYS A 55 -1.56 5.20 -8.48
C CYS A 55 -0.54 5.73 -9.49
N THR A 56 0.52 4.96 -9.74
CA THR A 56 1.60 5.30 -10.67
C THR A 56 1.89 4.10 -11.55
N TRP A 57 2.36 4.36 -12.77
CA TRP A 57 2.82 3.34 -13.69
C TRP A 57 3.89 3.90 -14.62
N GLU A 58 4.66 2.99 -15.20
CA GLU A 58 5.60 3.26 -16.27
C GLU A 58 4.95 3.02 -17.63
N VAL A 59 5.40 3.78 -18.63
CA VAL A 59 4.95 3.62 -20.01
C VAL A 59 5.47 2.29 -20.56
N GLY A 60 4.63 1.56 -21.30
CA GLY A 60 5.01 0.31 -21.93
C GLY A 60 6.23 0.47 -22.84
N ARG A 61 7.17 -0.46 -22.77
CA ARG A 61 8.46 -0.37 -23.50
C ARG A 61 8.30 -0.23 -25.00
N ASN A 62 7.22 -0.75 -25.57
CA ASN A 62 6.90 -0.69 -27.00
C ASN A 62 5.71 0.22 -27.29
N ALA A 63 5.22 0.98 -26.30
CA ALA A 63 4.11 1.90 -26.51
C ALA A 63 4.56 3.10 -27.39
N PRO A 64 3.81 3.44 -28.43
CA PRO A 64 4.04 4.64 -29.23
C PRO A 64 4.11 5.93 -28.39
N GLU A 65 4.79 6.95 -28.92
CA GLU A 65 4.94 8.24 -28.22
C GLU A 65 3.60 8.96 -28.01
N ASP A 66 2.64 8.77 -28.93
CA ASP A 66 1.30 9.35 -28.85
C ASP A 66 0.35 8.59 -27.91
N THR A 67 0.83 7.54 -27.23
CA THR A 67 0.02 6.70 -26.34
C THR A 67 -0.50 7.49 -25.15
N ARG A 68 -1.82 7.48 -24.95
CA ARG A 68 -2.47 8.02 -23.76
C ARG A 68 -3.14 6.90 -22.96
N TYR A 69 -2.78 6.80 -21.68
CA TYR A 69 -3.35 5.81 -20.76
C TYR A 69 -4.54 6.34 -19.97
N PHE A 70 -5.44 5.45 -19.58
CA PHE A 70 -6.65 5.77 -18.82
C PHE A 70 -6.83 4.73 -17.72
N LEU A 71 -6.91 5.19 -16.47
CA LEU A 71 -7.09 4.33 -15.30
C LEU A 71 -8.56 4.34 -14.89
N PHE A 72 -9.07 3.14 -14.66
CA PHE A 72 -10.38 2.88 -14.11
C PHE A 72 -10.29 1.94 -12.91
N TRP A 73 -11.27 2.01 -12.02
CA TRP A 73 -11.38 1.11 -10.87
C TRP A 73 -12.83 0.85 -10.45
N GLN A 74 -13.12 -0.32 -9.88
CA GLN A 74 -14.45 -0.72 -9.41
C GLN A 74 -14.39 -1.73 -8.26
N TYR A 75 -15.29 -1.63 -7.27
CA TYR A 75 -15.32 -2.55 -6.13
C TYR A 75 -15.92 -3.93 -6.49
N SER A 76 -16.88 -3.97 -7.40
CA SER A 76 -17.45 -5.22 -7.91
C SER A 76 -17.87 -5.06 -9.36
N LYS A 77 -18.18 -6.18 -10.03
CA LYS A 77 -18.69 -6.18 -11.41
C LYS A 77 -20.11 -5.62 -11.52
N GLU A 78 -20.83 -5.52 -10.40
CA GLU A 78 -22.18 -4.96 -10.36
C GLU A 78 -22.19 -3.45 -10.10
N GLU A 79 -21.06 -2.87 -9.71
CA GLU A 79 -20.92 -1.43 -9.45
C GLU A 79 -20.36 -0.69 -10.66
N ASP A 80 -20.65 0.61 -10.75
CA ASP A 80 -20.19 1.48 -11.83
C ASP A 80 -18.67 1.68 -11.76
N GLU A 81 -18.00 1.41 -12.89
CA GLU A 81 -16.61 1.74 -13.11
C GLU A 81 -16.36 3.24 -12.94
N GLN A 82 -15.34 3.59 -12.17
CA GLN A 82 -14.95 4.97 -11.92
C GLN A 82 -13.66 5.28 -12.70
N GLU A 83 -13.68 6.33 -13.52
CA GLU A 83 -12.44 6.82 -14.13
C GLU A 83 -11.62 7.63 -13.13
N CYS A 84 -10.29 7.61 -13.29
CA CYS A 84 -9.38 8.51 -12.60
C CYS A 84 -9.85 9.98 -12.69
N PRO A 85 -10.08 10.67 -11.55
CA PRO A 85 -10.54 12.05 -11.56
C PRO A 85 -9.41 13.04 -11.85
N HIS A 86 -8.16 12.69 -11.55
CA HIS A 86 -7.00 13.59 -11.63
C HIS A 86 -5.76 12.87 -12.13
N TYR A 87 -5.52 12.92 -13.44
CA TYR A 87 -4.30 12.40 -14.05
C TYR A 87 -3.11 13.35 -13.86
N ILE A 88 -1.93 12.75 -13.74
CA ILE A 88 -0.63 13.43 -13.76
C ILE A 88 0.12 12.91 -14.99
N GLY A 89 0.60 13.83 -15.82
CA GLY A 89 1.27 13.52 -17.08
C GLY A 89 2.79 13.61 -17.00
N ASP A 90 3.47 12.92 -17.90
CA ASP A 90 4.89 13.13 -18.18
C ASP A 90 5.13 14.36 -19.07
N ALA A 91 6.38 14.57 -19.50
CA ALA A 91 6.76 15.70 -20.34
C ALA A 91 6.09 15.71 -21.74
N THR A 92 5.65 14.55 -22.24
CA THR A 92 4.95 14.44 -23.53
C THR A 92 3.43 14.47 -23.35
N GLY A 93 2.94 14.55 -22.11
CA GLY A 93 1.51 14.63 -21.77
C GLY A 93 0.83 13.28 -21.62
N ARG A 94 1.59 12.18 -21.60
CA ARG A 94 1.06 10.83 -21.36
C ARG A 94 0.73 10.70 -19.88
N HIS A 95 -0.43 10.15 -19.57
CA HIS A 95 -0.82 9.90 -18.18
C HIS A 95 0.09 8.80 -17.60
N ILE A 96 0.79 9.11 -16.51
CA ILE A 96 1.71 8.19 -15.79
C ILE A 96 1.32 7.99 -14.32
N ALA A 97 0.35 8.76 -13.85
CA ALA A 97 -0.20 8.61 -12.51
C ALA A 97 -1.62 9.14 -12.41
N CYS A 98 -2.31 8.70 -11.37
CA CYS A 98 -3.66 9.13 -11.00
C CYS A 98 -3.71 9.47 -9.51
N SER A 99 -4.52 10.46 -9.14
CA SER A 99 -4.82 10.78 -7.75
C SER A 99 -6.33 10.75 -7.47
N PHE A 100 -6.72 10.06 -6.40
CA PHE A 100 -8.08 10.01 -5.84
C PHE A 100 -8.09 10.66 -4.46
N GLN A 101 -9.16 11.39 -4.11
CA GLN A 101 -9.24 12.13 -2.84
C GLN A 101 -10.15 11.48 -1.78
N ASP A 102 -11.15 10.70 -2.19
CA ASP A 102 -12.20 10.16 -1.31
C ASP A 102 -12.42 8.66 -1.56
N VAL A 103 -11.35 7.87 -1.38
CA VAL A 103 -11.41 6.40 -1.41
C VAL A 103 -12.14 5.91 -0.17
N LYS A 104 -13.13 5.03 -0.37
CA LYS A 104 -13.97 4.45 0.68
C LYS A 104 -13.79 2.95 0.73
N ASN A 105 -14.45 2.28 1.68
CA ASN A 105 -14.52 0.82 1.74
C ASN A 105 -13.14 0.13 1.65
N ILE A 106 -12.12 0.65 2.34
CA ILE A 106 -10.72 0.20 2.24
C ILE A 106 -10.51 -1.26 2.67
N LYS A 107 -11.51 -1.89 3.30
CA LYS A 107 -11.53 -3.33 3.57
C LYS A 107 -11.70 -4.19 2.31
N ASN A 108 -12.15 -3.63 1.20
CA ASN A 108 -12.54 -4.36 0.01
C ASN A 108 -11.36 -4.58 -0.95
N THR A 109 -11.48 -5.63 -1.76
CA THR A 109 -10.69 -5.82 -2.98
C THR A 109 -11.29 -4.96 -4.09
N VAL A 110 -10.44 -4.29 -4.87
CA VAL A 110 -10.85 -3.46 -6.01
C VAL A 110 -10.17 -3.95 -7.27
N TYR A 111 -10.93 -3.98 -8.36
CA TYR A 111 -10.40 -4.21 -9.69
C TYR A 111 -9.91 -2.90 -10.29
N PHE A 112 -8.65 -2.87 -10.73
CA PHE A 112 -8.04 -1.77 -11.46
C PHE A 112 -7.83 -2.17 -12.92
N LEU A 113 -8.12 -1.25 -13.84
CA LEU A 113 -7.93 -1.41 -15.28
C LEU A 113 -7.22 -0.18 -15.84
N VAL A 114 -6.09 -0.37 -16.51
CA VAL A 114 -5.43 0.67 -17.29
C VAL A 114 -5.53 0.36 -18.77
N ASN A 115 -6.32 1.16 -19.48
CA ASN A 115 -6.42 1.12 -20.94
C ASN A 115 -5.46 2.12 -21.57
N GLY A 116 -5.24 2.00 -22.88
CA GLY A 116 -4.49 2.98 -23.64
C GLY A 116 -5.06 3.23 -25.03
N SER A 117 -4.76 4.39 -25.59
CA SER A 117 -5.12 4.77 -26.96
C SER A 117 -3.91 5.37 -27.66
N SER A 118 -3.70 4.98 -28.91
CA SER A 118 -2.68 5.50 -29.82
C SER A 118 -3.24 5.43 -31.25
N ASN A 119 -2.79 6.31 -32.13
CA ASN A 119 -3.11 6.27 -33.56
C ASN A 119 -2.21 5.30 -34.34
N GLU A 120 -1.07 4.91 -33.76
CA GLU A 120 -0.06 4.07 -34.42
C GLU A 120 -0.33 2.58 -34.22
N SER A 121 -0.74 2.18 -33.00
CA SER A 121 -0.98 0.78 -32.67
C SER A 121 -1.98 0.60 -31.54
N GLU A 122 -2.57 -0.59 -31.47
CA GLU A 122 -3.38 -0.99 -30.32
C GLU A 122 -2.54 -1.10 -29.04
N ILE A 123 -3.07 -0.56 -27.96
CA ILE A 123 -2.42 -0.60 -26.65
C ILE A 123 -3.05 -1.70 -25.82
N GLN A 124 -2.22 -2.66 -25.41
CA GLN A 124 -2.65 -3.73 -24.52
C GLN A 124 -3.02 -3.12 -23.16
N PHE A 125 -4.17 -3.53 -22.61
CA PHE A 125 -4.59 -3.09 -21.28
C PHE A 125 -3.78 -3.80 -20.17
N TYR A 126 -3.81 -3.24 -18.98
CA TYR A 126 -3.32 -3.87 -17.75
C TYR A 126 -4.47 -3.96 -16.76
N ASP A 127 -4.59 -5.06 -16.04
CA ASP A 127 -5.57 -5.19 -14.97
C ASP A 127 -5.06 -5.97 -13.76
N GLU A 128 -5.57 -5.63 -12.57
CA GLU A 128 -5.22 -6.31 -11.33
C GLU A 128 -6.33 -6.14 -10.27
N TYR A 129 -6.51 -7.16 -9.43
CA TYR A 129 -7.31 -7.05 -8.20
C TYR A 129 -6.40 -6.74 -7.02
N ILE A 130 -6.63 -5.62 -6.33
CA ILE A 130 -5.82 -5.18 -5.19
C ILE A 130 -6.69 -5.05 -3.94
N ASN A 131 -6.24 -5.63 -2.84
CA ASN A 131 -6.80 -5.41 -1.52
C ASN A 131 -6.39 -4.03 -1.00
N LEU A 132 -7.34 -3.10 -0.87
CA LEU A 132 -7.01 -1.71 -0.54
C LEU A 132 -6.29 -1.56 0.83
N TYR A 133 -6.61 -2.40 1.81
CA TYR A 133 -5.95 -2.39 3.13
C TYR A 133 -4.46 -2.78 3.06
N GLU A 134 -4.02 -3.51 2.03
CA GLU A 134 -2.62 -3.93 1.87
C GLU A 134 -1.75 -2.81 1.30
N ILE A 135 -2.37 -1.86 0.59
CA ILE A 135 -1.70 -0.69 0.01
C ILE A 135 -1.90 0.59 0.85
N GLU A 136 -2.52 0.48 2.03
CA GLU A 136 -2.65 1.60 2.97
C GLU A 136 -1.34 1.86 3.70
N LYS A 137 -0.79 3.04 3.47
CA LYS A 137 0.32 3.58 4.24
C LYS A 137 -0.21 4.17 5.55
N LEU A 138 0.03 3.46 6.65
CA LEU A 138 -0.30 3.93 7.99
C LEU A 138 0.44 5.23 8.32
N THR A 139 -0.28 6.15 8.97
CA THR A 139 0.32 7.39 9.48
C THR A 139 1.18 7.10 10.71
N PRO A 140 2.23 7.90 10.98
CA PRO A 140 2.99 7.79 12.23
C PRO A 140 2.09 8.00 13.46
N PRO A 141 2.49 7.46 14.63
CA PRO A 141 1.76 7.69 15.87
C PRO A 141 1.65 9.18 16.21
N LEU A 142 0.49 9.58 16.74
CA LEU A 142 0.23 10.97 17.12
C LEU A 142 0.47 11.18 18.62
N ASN A 143 0.70 12.44 19.03
CA ASN A 143 0.79 12.85 20.43
C ASN A 143 1.81 12.04 21.26
N ILE A 144 3.04 11.90 20.73
CA ILE A 144 4.13 11.26 21.45
C ILE A 144 4.51 12.13 22.66
N THR A 145 4.40 11.57 23.86
CA THR A 145 4.74 12.21 25.13
C THR A 145 5.76 11.37 25.88
N VAL A 146 6.69 12.03 26.54
CA VAL A 146 7.75 11.39 27.34
C VAL A 146 7.72 11.99 28.74
N SER A 147 7.60 11.15 29.76
CA SER A 147 7.70 11.57 31.16
C SER A 147 8.76 10.75 31.89
N CYS A 148 9.78 11.42 32.43
CA CYS A 148 10.87 10.78 33.16
C CYS A 148 10.76 11.08 34.66
N SER A 149 11.09 10.09 35.49
CA SER A 149 11.17 10.21 36.94
C SER A 149 12.60 9.91 37.37
N GLU A 150 13.28 10.91 37.92
CA GLU A 150 14.64 10.76 38.44
C GLU A 150 14.67 9.76 39.60
N ASP A 151 13.69 9.85 40.51
CA ASP A 151 13.56 8.96 41.67
C ASP A 151 13.47 7.47 41.30
N ARG A 152 12.84 7.15 40.16
CA ARG A 152 12.66 5.76 39.69
C ARG A 152 13.65 5.36 38.59
N ALA A 153 14.51 6.28 38.15
CA ALA A 153 15.37 6.11 36.97
C ALA A 153 14.60 5.51 35.77
N GLU A 154 13.37 5.97 35.54
CA GLU A 154 12.49 5.48 34.47
C GLU A 154 12.03 6.63 33.57
N CYS A 155 11.84 6.34 32.29
CA CYS A 155 11.12 7.19 31.37
C CYS A 155 9.94 6.42 30.78
N ARG A 156 8.77 7.05 30.74
CA ARG A 156 7.54 6.52 30.16
C ARG A 156 7.22 7.26 28.88
N VAL A 157 7.18 6.51 27.79
CA VAL A 157 6.78 7.01 26.47
C VAL A 157 5.34 6.59 26.22
N ARG A 158 4.49 7.53 25.78
CA ARG A 158 3.09 7.26 25.42
C ARG A 158 2.78 7.92 24.10
N TRP A 159 1.96 7.29 23.28
CA TRP A 159 1.49 7.84 22.02
C TRP A 159 0.03 7.42 21.81
N LYS A 160 -0.65 8.17 20.94
CA LYS A 160 -1.97 7.82 20.43
C LYS A 160 -1.79 7.00 19.16
N TRP A 161 -2.69 6.04 18.95
CA TRP A 161 -2.73 5.25 17.73
C TRP A 161 -2.98 6.14 16.49
N PRO A 162 -2.43 5.78 15.32
CA PRO A 162 -2.74 6.47 14.08
C PRO A 162 -4.21 6.28 13.70
N GLN A 163 -4.80 7.22 12.97
CA GLN A 163 -6.12 6.98 12.38
C GLN A 163 -5.98 5.95 11.27
N ILE A 164 -6.88 4.97 11.24
CA ILE A 164 -6.86 3.85 10.28
C ILE A 164 -8.21 3.81 9.63
N SER A 165 -8.22 3.85 8.31
CA SER A 165 -9.45 4.00 7.52
C SER A 165 -10.34 2.76 7.54
N HIS A 166 -9.76 1.58 7.70
CA HIS A 166 -10.44 0.28 7.59
C HIS A 166 -10.65 -0.42 8.93
N LEU A 167 -10.28 0.18 10.07
CA LEU A 167 -10.59 -0.40 11.39
C LEU A 167 -11.72 0.40 12.04
N GLU A 168 -12.92 -0.16 12.02
CA GLU A 168 -14.08 0.37 12.74
C GLU A 168 -14.27 -0.41 14.06
N GLY A 169 -14.42 0.31 15.18
CA GLY A 169 -14.78 -0.27 16.49
C GLY A 169 -13.67 -1.06 17.20
N ASN A 170 -14.06 -2.11 17.94
CA ASN A 170 -13.19 -3.07 18.66
C ASN A 170 -12.50 -4.08 17.71
N GLY A 171 -12.00 -3.62 16.56
CA GLY A 171 -11.23 -4.47 15.66
C GLY A 171 -9.90 -4.87 16.33
N ASP A 172 -9.61 -6.17 16.40
CA ASP A 172 -8.35 -6.74 16.89
C ASP A 172 -7.19 -6.39 15.93
N GLY A 173 -6.74 -5.14 15.94
CA GLY A 173 -5.58 -4.70 15.18
C GLY A 173 -4.28 -4.98 15.94
N CYS A 174 -3.34 -5.70 15.35
CA CYS A 174 -1.98 -5.89 15.90
C CYS A 174 -1.04 -4.92 15.16
N PHE A 175 -0.42 -4.00 15.89
CA PHE A 175 0.54 -3.04 15.35
C PHE A 175 1.93 -3.34 15.86
N GLU A 176 2.89 -3.37 14.95
CA GLU A 176 4.30 -3.32 15.31
C GLU A 176 4.79 -1.87 15.32
N TYR A 177 5.37 -1.45 16.44
CA TYR A 177 5.98 -0.13 16.60
C TYR A 177 7.49 -0.27 16.77
N GLN A 178 8.24 0.60 16.10
CA GLN A 178 9.67 0.79 16.32
C GLN A 178 9.92 2.14 17.00
N ILE A 179 10.64 2.13 18.12
CA ILE A 179 11.06 3.32 18.84
C ILE A 179 12.58 3.43 18.79
N ASP A 180 13.07 4.49 18.14
CA ASP A 180 14.48 4.85 18.05
C ASP A 180 14.81 5.91 19.11
N ILE A 181 15.67 5.54 20.07
CA ILE A 181 16.15 6.43 21.13
C ILE A 181 17.58 6.82 20.84
N ARG A 182 17.81 8.12 20.65
CA ARG A 182 19.13 8.66 20.28
C ARG A 182 19.67 9.64 21.31
N ASN A 183 21.00 9.71 21.40
CA ASN A 183 21.67 10.78 22.12
C ASN A 183 21.47 12.09 21.37
N LYS A 184 20.88 13.09 22.03
CA LYS A 184 20.57 14.39 21.40
C LYS A 184 21.81 15.11 20.85
N LYS A 185 22.98 14.98 21.48
CA LYS A 185 24.19 15.72 21.09
C LYS A 185 24.95 15.04 19.96
N THR A 186 25.07 13.71 20.02
CA THR A 186 25.89 12.96 19.05
C THR A 186 25.07 12.31 17.95
N ASN A 187 23.73 12.31 18.06
CA ASN A 187 22.79 11.58 17.19
C ASN A 187 23.07 10.06 17.12
N VAL A 188 23.82 9.53 18.08
CA VAL A 188 24.11 8.09 18.18
C VAL A 188 22.87 7.38 18.70
N MET A 189 22.43 6.33 17.99
CA MET A 189 21.36 5.44 18.44
C MET A 189 21.82 4.72 19.71
N LEU A 190 21.07 4.93 20.79
CA LEU A 190 21.29 4.28 22.08
C LEU A 190 20.53 2.96 22.13
N HIS A 191 19.27 2.98 21.70
CA HIS A 191 18.39 1.81 21.71
C HIS A 191 17.41 1.84 20.53
N LEU A 192 17.16 0.66 19.97
CA LEU A 192 16.05 0.38 19.07
C LEU A 192 15.14 -0.61 19.77
N CYS A 193 13.88 -0.25 19.96
CA CYS A 193 12.90 -1.11 20.63
C CYS A 193 11.74 -1.41 19.69
N THR A 194 11.36 -2.69 19.61
CA THR A 194 10.22 -3.17 18.81
C THR A 194 9.13 -3.65 19.76
N PHE A 195 7.89 -3.22 19.51
CA PHE A 195 6.73 -3.57 20.34
C PHE A 195 5.59 -4.03 19.46
N ASN A 196 4.98 -5.17 19.79
CA ASN A 196 3.72 -5.61 19.21
C ASN A 196 2.58 -5.24 20.16
N ILE A 197 1.63 -4.43 19.69
CA ILE A 197 0.51 -3.92 20.49
C ILE A 197 -0.79 -4.32 19.82
N ARG A 198 -1.59 -5.12 20.52
CA ARG A 198 -2.95 -5.48 20.13
C ARG A 198 -3.94 -4.44 20.65
N LEU A 199 -4.75 -3.88 19.76
CA LEU A 199 -5.88 -3.04 20.12
C LEU A 199 -7.02 -3.95 20.65
N LYS A 200 -7.54 -3.64 21.84
CA LYS A 200 -8.71 -4.28 22.45
C LYS A 200 -9.89 -3.33 22.46
#